data_AF-A0A952ZBS7-F1
#
_entry.id   AF-A0A952ZBS7-F1
#
_cell.length_a   1.000
_cell.length_b   1.000
_cell.length_c   1.000
_cell.angle_alpha   90.00
_cell.angle_beta   90.00
_cell.angle_gamma   90.00
#
_symmetry.space_group_name_H-M   'P 1'
#
loop_
_entity.id
_entity.type
_entity.pdbx_description
1 polymer ?
#
loop_
_entity_poly.entity_id
_entity_poly.type
_entity_poly.pdbx_seq_one_letter_code
_entity_poly.pdbx_strand_id
1 'polypeptide(L)'
;MNAVHAISCRRIIKKPDSVHDNPEGRHALPDPSQTKPIGYLKANAAEVLTHLAEQRKPLIITHNGVAKAVLQDVASYEETRDTLALLKFLAMGYQGVAAGRVKPAGEVIARLRAKRTPG
;
A
#
# COMPACT_ATOMS: atom_id res chain seq x y z
N MET A 1 13.84 23.70 38.47
CA MET A 1 14.50 22.53 37.83
C MET A 1 13.49 21.41 37.77
N ASN A 2 12.87 21.16 36.61
CA ASN A 2 11.89 20.06 36.47
C ASN A 2 12.44 18.99 35.52
N ALA A 3 12.83 17.88 36.13
CA ALA A 3 13.18 16.65 35.47
C ALA A 3 11.89 15.90 35.06
N VAL A 4 11.43 16.15 33.83
CA VAL A 4 10.54 15.21 33.12
C VAL A 4 10.98 15.22 31.65
N HIS A 5 12.12 14.57 31.39
CA HIS A 5 12.56 14.29 30.03
C HIS A 5 13.07 12.86 29.97
N ALA A 6 12.82 12.22 28.83
CA ALA A 6 13.16 10.86 28.49
C ALA A 6 12.21 9.77 29.02
N ILE A 7 10.98 9.76 28.49
CA ILE A 7 10.43 8.46 28.09
C ILE A 7 11.42 7.88 27.08
N SER A 8 12.15 6.85 27.48
CA SER A 8 13.10 6.14 26.64
C SER A 8 12.34 5.43 25.51
N CYS A 9 12.16 6.12 24.38
CA CYS A 9 11.61 5.57 23.13
C CYS A 9 12.53 4.53 22.45
N ARG A 10 13.57 4.04 23.12
CA ARG A 10 14.61 3.20 22.50
C ARG A 10 14.17 1.74 22.27
N ARG A 11 12.97 1.33 22.72
CA ARG A 11 12.53 -0.09 22.68
C ARG A 11 11.39 -0.41 21.72
N ILE A 12 10.71 0.58 21.13
CA ILE A 12 9.62 0.35 20.16
C ILE A 12 10.13 0.37 18.71
N ILE A 13 11.33 0.93 18.50
CA ILE A 13 11.93 1.06 17.18
C ILE A 13 13.02 -0.01 17.04
N LYS A 14 12.65 -1.23 16.64
CA LYS A 14 13.60 -2.04 15.88
C LYS A 14 13.94 -1.20 14.64
N LYS A 15 15.25 -0.99 14.38
CA LYS A 15 15.66 -0.65 13.01
C LYS A 15 14.99 -1.69 12.11
N PRO A 16 14.43 -1.32 10.96
CA PRO A 16 14.25 -2.32 9.92
C PRO A 16 15.67 -2.77 9.59
N ASP A 17 16.11 -3.83 10.25
CA ASP A 17 17.21 -4.65 9.78
C ASP A 17 16.86 -4.93 8.32
N SER A 18 17.75 -4.47 7.45
CA SER A 18 17.88 -4.80 6.03
C SER A 18 16.63 -5.39 5.36
N VAL A 19 16.20 -4.76 4.26
CA VAL A 19 15.27 -5.32 3.25
C VAL A 19 15.92 -6.53 2.53
N HIS A 20 16.38 -7.50 3.31
CA HIS A 20 16.99 -8.76 3.01
C HIS A 20 16.68 -9.66 4.21
N ASP A 21 15.48 -10.24 4.21
CA ASP A 21 15.25 -11.63 4.57
C ASP A 21 13.79 -12.01 4.27
N ASN A 22 13.54 -12.30 3.00
CA ASN A 22 12.70 -13.45 2.62
C ASN A 22 13.03 -13.88 1.19
N PRO A 23 13.82 -14.97 0.98
CA PRO A 23 14.08 -15.50 -0.36
C PRO A 23 12.83 -16.07 -1.05
N GLU A 24 11.72 -16.23 -0.32
CA GLU A 24 10.43 -16.68 -0.86
C GLU A 24 9.47 -15.53 -1.20
N GLY A 25 9.94 -14.27 -1.22
CA GLY A 25 9.19 -13.10 -1.69
C GLY A 25 8.81 -13.11 -3.19
N ARG A 26 9.00 -14.23 -3.89
CA ARG A 26 8.24 -14.49 -5.12
C ARG A 26 6.84 -14.81 -4.65
N HIS A 27 5.87 -13.93 -4.92
CA HIS A 27 4.46 -14.31 -4.88
C HIS A 27 4.34 -15.72 -5.43
N ALA A 28 3.73 -16.63 -4.66
CA ALA A 28 3.37 -17.95 -5.13
C ALA A 28 2.87 -17.82 -6.58
N LEU A 29 3.26 -18.77 -7.45
CA LEU A 29 2.79 -18.72 -8.83
C LEU A 29 1.29 -18.41 -8.80
N PRO A 30 0.84 -17.43 -9.62
CA PRO A 30 -0.56 -17.10 -9.73
C PRO A 30 -1.34 -18.40 -9.83
N ASP A 31 -2.37 -18.55 -9.00
CA ASP A 31 -3.21 -19.75 -9.00
C ASP A 31 -3.49 -20.12 -10.45
N PRO A 32 -3.19 -21.36 -10.92
CA PRO A 32 -3.43 -21.77 -12.29
C PRO A 32 -4.89 -21.51 -12.73
N SER A 33 -5.83 -21.52 -11.79
CA SER A 33 -7.23 -21.17 -12.04
C SER A 33 -7.41 -19.72 -12.51
N GLN A 34 -6.51 -18.82 -12.07
CA GLN A 34 -6.47 -17.39 -12.36
C GLN A 34 -5.55 -17.05 -13.55
N THR A 35 -5.08 -18.03 -14.31
CA THR A 35 -4.30 -17.79 -15.53
C THR A 35 -5.06 -18.25 -16.76
N LYS A 36 -5.35 -17.34 -17.69
CA LYS A 36 -6.11 -17.64 -18.92
C LYS A 36 -5.41 -17.10 -20.16
N PRO A 37 -5.43 -17.83 -21.30
CA PRO A 37 -4.95 -17.29 -22.57
C PRO A 37 -5.80 -16.10 -23.05
N ILE A 38 -5.21 -15.20 -23.83
CA ILE A 38 -5.92 -14.07 -24.44
C ILE A 38 -7.10 -14.52 -25.31
N GLY A 39 -7.01 -15.72 -25.92
CA GLY A 39 -8.13 -16.30 -26.67
C GLY A 39 -9.37 -16.54 -25.81
N TYR A 40 -9.20 -16.97 -24.56
CA TYR A 40 -10.31 -17.17 -23.62
C TYR A 40 -11.00 -15.84 -23.28
N LEU A 41 -10.22 -14.78 -23.05
CA LEU A 41 -10.77 -13.44 -22.81
C LEU A 41 -11.59 -12.93 -24.01
N LYS A 42 -11.09 -13.15 -25.23
CA LYS A 42 -11.81 -12.76 -26.46
C LYS A 42 -13.14 -13.46 -26.61
N ALA A 43 -13.22 -14.73 -26.21
CA ALA A 43 -14.43 -15.54 -26.33
C ALA A 43 -15.43 -15.33 -25.16
N ASN A 44 -14.95 -15.00 -23.95
CA ASN A 44 -15.75 -15.02 -22.72
C ASN A 44 -15.69 -13.71 -21.93
N ALA A 45 -15.58 -12.56 -22.60
CA ALA A 45 -15.36 -11.27 -21.95
C ALA A 45 -16.40 -10.92 -20.86
N ALA A 46 -17.69 -11.17 -21.13
CA ALA A 46 -18.76 -10.87 -20.18
C ALA A 46 -18.65 -11.72 -18.90
N GLU A 47 -18.42 -13.03 -19.05
CA GLU A 47 -18.22 -13.96 -17.92
C GLU A 47 -17.00 -13.54 -17.09
N VAL A 48 -15.89 -13.20 -17.75
CA VAL A 48 -14.67 -12.73 -17.07
C VAL A 48 -14.96 -11.49 -16.23
N LEU A 49 -15.69 -10.51 -16.77
CA LEU A 49 -16.02 -9.29 -16.02
C LEU A 49 -16.92 -9.56 -14.81
N THR A 50 -17.93 -10.43 -14.95
CA THR A 50 -18.78 -10.86 -13.84
C THR A 50 -17.95 -11.54 -12.75
N HIS A 51 -17.08 -12.48 -13.14
CA HIS A 51 -16.23 -13.21 -12.21
C HIS A 51 -15.27 -12.30 -11.44
N LEU A 52 -14.65 -11.32 -12.11
CA LEU A 52 -13.77 -10.35 -11.48
C LEU A 52 -14.51 -9.49 -10.46
N ALA A 53 -15.72 -9.04 -10.79
CA ALA A 53 -16.54 -8.21 -9.89
C ALA A 53 -17.01 -9.00 -8.65
N GLU A 54 -17.40 -10.26 -8.83
CA GLU A 54 -17.91 -11.12 -7.74
C GLU A 54 -16.80 -11.66 -6.85
N GLN A 55 -15.72 -12.18 -7.44
CA GLN A 55 -14.67 -12.84 -6.69
C GLN A 55 -13.59 -11.90 -6.18
N ARG A 56 -13.44 -10.71 -6.80
CA ARG A 56 -12.38 -9.73 -6.52
C ARG A 56 -10.98 -10.36 -6.53
N LYS A 57 -10.78 -11.32 -7.41
CA LYS A 57 -9.47 -11.97 -7.65
C LYS A 57 -8.96 -11.53 -9.01
N PRO A 58 -7.70 -11.07 -9.11
CA PRO A 58 -7.13 -10.68 -10.39
C PRO A 58 -6.87 -11.90 -11.28
N LEU A 59 -7.10 -11.75 -12.58
CA LEU A 59 -6.85 -12.74 -13.62
C LEU A 59 -5.59 -12.38 -14.42
N ILE A 60 -4.70 -13.34 -14.64
CA ILE A 60 -3.54 -13.19 -15.50
C ILE A 60 -3.86 -13.64 -16.90
N ILE A 61 -3.53 -12.78 -17.86
CA ILE A 61 -3.72 -13.05 -19.27
C ILE A 61 -2.39 -13.44 -19.92
N THR A 62 -2.37 -14.59 -20.58
CA THR A 62 -1.20 -15.09 -21.33
C THR A 62 -1.37 -14.93 -22.83
N HIS A 63 -0.26 -14.74 -23.54
CA HIS A 63 -0.19 -14.83 -24.99
C HIS A 63 0.99 -15.73 -25.36
N ASN A 64 0.72 -16.76 -26.16
CA ASN A 64 1.69 -17.81 -26.51
C ASN A 64 2.36 -18.43 -25.26
N GLY A 65 1.55 -18.70 -24.22
CA GLY A 65 2.02 -19.29 -22.96
C GLY A 65 2.76 -18.34 -22.02
N VAL A 66 3.00 -17.09 -22.40
CA VAL A 66 3.72 -16.10 -21.58
C VAL A 66 2.72 -15.13 -20.96
N ALA A 67 2.81 -14.88 -19.65
CA ALA A 67 2.01 -13.85 -18.97
C ALA A 67 2.33 -12.44 -19.52
N LYS A 68 1.29 -11.68 -19.88
CA LYS A 68 1.41 -10.35 -20.50
C LYS A 68 0.61 -9.26 -19.81
N ALA A 69 -0.49 -9.61 -19.13
CA ALA A 69 -1.34 -8.63 -18.46
C ALA A 69 -2.01 -9.24 -17.23
N VAL A 70 -2.50 -8.34 -16.35
CA VAL A 70 -3.37 -8.66 -15.23
C VAL A 70 -4.67 -7.88 -15.44
N LEU A 71 -5.80 -8.56 -15.33
CA LEU A 71 -7.13 -7.96 -15.34
C LEU A 71 -7.71 -8.06 -13.94
N GLN A 72 -8.27 -6.97 -13.43
CA GLN A 72 -8.87 -6.89 -12.10
C GLN A 72 -10.07 -5.96 -12.15
N ASP A 73 -10.97 -6.06 -11.18
CA ASP A 73 -12.07 -5.11 -11.05
C ASP A 73 -11.56 -3.73 -10.57
N VAL A 74 -12.34 -2.69 -10.88
CA VAL A 74 -11.94 -1.30 -10.60
C VAL A 74 -11.89 -1.01 -9.10
N ALA A 75 -12.80 -1.59 -8.31
CA ALA A 75 -12.84 -1.32 -6.86
C ALA A 75 -11.58 -1.86 -6.17
N SER A 76 -11.17 -3.09 -6.50
CA SER A 76 -9.92 -3.68 -5.99
C SER A 76 -8.67 -2.91 -6.45
N TYR A 77 -8.67 -2.39 -7.69
CA TYR A 77 -7.59 -1.55 -8.21
C TYR A 77 -7.44 -0.26 -7.40
N GLU A 78 -8.53 0.47 -7.18
CA GLU A 78 -8.51 1.72 -6.41
C GLU A 78 -8.16 1.48 -4.93
N GLU A 79 -8.71 0.43 -4.31
CA GLU A 79 -8.35 0.06 -2.93
C GLU A 79 -6.85 -0.22 -2.77
N THR A 80 -6.25 -0.91 -3.75
CA THR A 80 -4.81 -1.16 -3.80
C THR A 80 -4.04 0.16 -3.95
N ARG A 81 -4.50 1.08 -4.81
CA ARG A 81 -3.85 2.40 -4.99
C ARG A 81 -3.88 3.23 -3.72
N ASP A 82 -5.02 3.27 -3.04
CA ASP A 82 -5.18 4.01 -1.79
C ASP A 82 -4.29 3.44 -0.69
N THR A 83 -4.22 2.11 -0.61
CA THR A 83 -3.32 1.40 0.32
C THR A 83 -1.86 1.76 0.05
N LEU A 84 -1.42 1.72 -1.20
CA LEU A 84 -0.05 2.09 -1.58
C LEU A 84 0.26 3.56 -1.29
N ALA A 85 -0.71 4.46 -1.51
CA ALA A 85 -0.56 5.88 -1.18
C ALA A 85 -0.38 6.07 0.34
N LEU A 86 -1.20 5.40 1.16
CA LEU A 86 -1.07 5.44 2.61
C LEU A 86 0.28 4.91 3.09
N LEU A 87 0.71 3.75 2.57
CA LEU A 87 2.02 3.18 2.88
C LEU A 87 3.16 4.12 2.49
N LYS A 88 3.04 4.83 1.37
CA LYS A 88 4.00 5.85 0.96
C LYS A 88 4.04 7.02 1.93
N PHE A 89 2.88 7.53 2.36
CA PHE A 89 2.80 8.60 3.37
C PHE A 89 3.44 8.18 4.70
N LEU A 90 3.19 6.95 5.15
CA LEU A 90 3.80 6.42 6.37
C LEU A 90 5.32 6.34 6.25
N ALA A 91 5.84 5.77 5.15
CA ALA A 91 7.27 5.69 4.90
C ALA A 91 7.93 7.08 4.88
N MET A 92 7.30 8.05 4.22
CA MET A 92 7.77 9.44 4.20
C MET A 92 7.71 10.09 5.59
N GLY A 93 6.67 9.82 6.36
CA GLY A 93 6.54 10.27 7.74
C GLY A 93 7.68 9.77 8.62
N TYR A 94 7.98 8.46 8.56
CA TYR A 94 9.11 7.86 9.27
C TYR A 94 10.45 8.49 8.87
N GLN A 95 10.69 8.70 7.58
CA GLN A 95 11.89 9.40 7.10
C GLN A 95 11.95 10.87 7.60
N GLY A 96 10.80 11.54 7.71
CA GLY A 96 10.70 12.89 8.28
C GLY A 96 11.10 12.92 9.76
N VAL A 97 10.58 11.99 10.56
CA VAL A 97 10.93 11.85 11.98
C VAL A 97 12.42 11.56 12.15
N ALA A 98 12.95 10.58 11.41
CA ALA A 98 14.36 10.21 11.47
C ALA A 98 15.30 11.37 11.09
N ALA A 99 14.89 12.21 10.15
CA ALA A 99 15.63 13.40 9.73
C ALA A 99 15.37 14.64 10.61
N GLY A 100 14.62 14.52 11.72
CA GLY A 100 14.30 15.65 12.60
C GLY A 100 13.35 16.69 11.99
N ARG A 101 12.71 16.39 10.85
CA ARG A 101 11.73 17.27 10.17
C ARG A 101 10.36 17.20 10.84
N VAL A 102 10.33 17.56 12.13
CA VAL A 102 9.13 17.49 12.98
C VAL A 102 8.85 18.84 13.63
N LYS A 103 7.59 19.04 14.05
CA LYS A 103 7.17 20.19 14.84
C LYS A 103 6.48 19.70 16.11
N PRO A 104 6.72 20.33 17.28
CA PRO A 104 5.97 20.00 18.49
C PRO A 104 4.47 20.15 18.29
N ALA A 105 3.69 19.17 18.76
CA ALA A 105 2.24 19.16 18.57
C ALA A 105 1.56 20.42 19.14
N GLY A 106 2.03 20.91 20.31
CA GLY A 106 1.50 22.13 20.94
C GLY A 106 1.64 23.38 20.06
N GLU A 107 2.79 23.54 19.39
CA GLU A 107 3.04 24.65 18.46
C GLU A 107 2.08 24.60 17.27
N VAL A 108 1.89 23.40 16.69
CA VAL A 108 1.00 23.21 15.55
C VAL A 108 -0.46 23.45 15.93
N ILE A 109 -0.92 22.93 17.07
CA ILE A 109 -2.29 23.09 17.56
C ILE A 109 -2.60 24.57 17.84
N ALA A 110 -1.70 25.27 18.53
CA ALA A 110 -1.86 26.70 18.80
C ALA A 110 -1.98 27.50 17.50
N ARG A 111 -1.11 27.24 16.53
CA ARG A 111 -1.13 27.87 15.20
C ARG A 111 -2.42 27.60 14.43
N LEU A 112 -2.95 26.37 14.47
CA LEU A 112 -4.20 26.01 13.79
C LEU A 112 -5.43 26.68 14.42
N ARG A 113 -5.46 26.79 15.76
CA ARG A 113 -6.54 27.50 16.48
C ARG A 113 -6.54 28.99 16.15
N ALA A 114 -5.37 29.63 16.11
CA ALA A 114 -5.25 31.04 15.75
C ALA A 114 -5.75 31.36 14.32
N LYS A 115 -5.65 30.41 13.39
CA LYS A 115 -6.17 30.55 12.01
C LYS A 115 -7.67 30.31 11.87
N ARG A 116 -8.32 29.72 12.88
CA ARG A 116 -9.75 29.38 12.87
C ARG A 116 -10.62 30.44 13.52
N THR A 117 -10.06 31.52 14.06
CA THR A 117 -10.85 32.67 14.50
C THR A 117 -11.53 33.28 13.28
N PRO A 118 -12.88 33.24 13.19
CA PRO A 118 -13.61 33.88 12.10
C PRO A 118 -13.42 35.39 12.23
N GLY A 119 -13.14 36.05 11.11
CA GLY A 119 -13.60 37.43 10.90
C GLY A 119 -15.06 37.39 10.46
#